data_AF-A0AAD8EQM9-F1
#
_entry.id   AF-A0AAD8EQM9-F1
#
_cell.length_a   1.000
_cell.length_b   1.000
_cell.length_c   1.000
_cell.angle_alpha   90.00
_cell.angle_beta   90.00
_cell.angle_gamma   90.00
#
_symmetry.space_group_name_H-M   'P 1'
#
loop_
_entity.id
_entity.type
_entity.pdbx_description
1 polymer ?
#
loop_
_entity_poly.entity_id
_entity_poly.type
_entity_poly.pdbx_seq_one_letter_code
_entity_poly.pdbx_strand_id
1 'polypeptide(L)'
;YCDRRDSLDKLCGEITGDDTLYSMFRSDATPIECPFRGGPPFTFTYNRGSGECSSPPSMVDSCTDESRLLLRYQACPDIPGTEST
;
A
#
# COMPACT_ATOMS: atom_id res chain seq x y z
N TYR A 1 9.50 35.77 -3.16
CA TYR A 1 8.90 35.00 -4.27
C TYR A 1 7.72 34.24 -3.71
N CYS A 2 6.51 34.74 -3.94
CA CYS A 2 5.26 34.10 -3.56
C CYS A 2 4.29 34.38 -4.70
N ASP A 3 4.25 33.50 -5.69
CA ASP A 3 3.20 33.56 -6.69
C ASP A 3 1.87 33.16 -6.06
N ARG A 4 0.80 33.86 -6.45
CA ARG A 4 -0.56 33.43 -6.12
C ARG A 4 -0.76 32.07 -6.76
N ARG A 5 -0.75 31.03 -5.94
CA ARG A 5 -1.08 29.68 -6.39
C ARG A 5 -2.55 29.65 -6.79
N ASP A 6 -2.79 29.09 -7.97
CA ASP A 6 -4.08 28.82 -8.56
C ASP A 6 -4.92 27.85 -7.68
N SER A 7 -6.13 27.47 -8.12
CA SER A 7 -6.95 26.46 -7.41
C SER A 7 -6.21 25.13 -7.25
N LEU A 8 -6.58 24.35 -6.22
CA LEU A 8 -5.95 23.07 -5.91
C LEU A 8 -5.94 22.11 -7.11
N ASP A 9 -7.03 22.07 -7.88
CA ASP A 9 -7.16 21.21 -9.06
C ASP A 9 -6.12 21.51 -10.14
N LYS A 10 -5.80 22.80 -10.38
CA LYS A 10 -4.80 23.19 -11.37
C LYS A 10 -3.40 22.80 -10.92
N LEU A 11 -3.07 23.02 -9.65
CA LEU A 11 -1.79 22.61 -9.07
C LEU A 11 -1.58 21.10 -9.18
N CYS A 12 -2.64 20.31 -8.94
CA CYS A 12 -2.57 18.85 -9.10
C CYS A 12 -2.31 18.43 -10.54
N GLY A 13 -2.82 19.18 -11.53
CA GLY A 13 -2.57 18.92 -12.94
C GLY A 13 -1.16 19.31 -13.41
N GLU A 14 -0.44 20.13 -12.65
CA GLU A 14 0.95 20.52 -12.94
C GLU A 14 1.97 19.49 -12.46
N ILE A 15 1.59 18.59 -11.54
CA ILE A 15 2.48 17.53 -11.02
C ILE A 15 2.51 16.37 -12.01
N THR A 16 3.63 16.17 -12.69
CA THR A 16 3.80 15.03 -13.59
C THR A 16 4.11 13.75 -12.81
N GLY A 17 3.88 12.58 -13.43
CA GLY A 17 4.12 11.29 -12.77
C GLY A 17 5.60 11.02 -12.45
N ASP A 18 6.52 11.74 -13.10
CA ASP A 18 7.97 11.67 -12.98
C ASP A 18 8.58 12.85 -12.22
N ASP A 19 7.76 13.77 -11.69
CA ASP A 19 8.24 14.90 -10.92
C ASP A 19 8.92 14.49 -9.61
N THR A 20 9.92 15.27 -9.19
CA THR A 20 10.56 15.07 -7.89
C THR A 20 9.64 15.54 -6.77
N LEU A 21 9.12 14.58 -6.00
CA LEU A 21 8.22 14.86 -4.88
C LEU A 21 8.96 14.91 -3.55
N TYR A 22 8.59 15.87 -2.71
CA TYR A 22 9.08 15.96 -1.33
C TYR A 22 8.03 15.38 -0.38
N SER A 23 8.38 14.27 0.26
CA SER A 23 7.54 13.66 1.30
C SER A 23 7.76 14.36 2.63
N MET A 24 6.69 14.89 3.23
CA MET A 24 6.73 15.47 4.57
C MET A 24 6.27 14.46 5.61
N PHE A 25 7.09 14.25 6.64
CA PHE A 25 6.76 13.41 7.78
C PHE A 25 6.65 14.28 9.03
N ARG A 26 5.64 14.03 9.86
CA ARG A 26 5.51 14.72 11.14
C ARG A 26 6.60 14.20 12.10
N SER A 27 7.44 15.09 12.61
CA SER A 27 8.56 14.75 13.51
C SER A 27 8.10 14.03 14.78
N ASP A 28 7.00 14.50 15.36
CA ASP A 28 6.49 14.03 16.66
C ASP A 28 5.16 13.29 16.51
N ALA A 29 5.04 12.49 15.44
CA ALA A 29 3.86 11.65 15.25
C ALA A 29 3.82 10.55 16.33
N THR A 30 2.68 10.41 17.01
CA THR A 30 2.42 9.25 17.84
C THR A 30 2.37 8.00 16.95
N PRO A 31 3.13 6.93 17.27
CA PRO A 31 3.01 5.66 16.55
C PRO A 31 1.57 5.18 16.54
N ILE A 32 1.12 4.70 15.39
CA ILE A 32 -0.19 4.05 15.27
C ILE A 32 0.01 2.61 15.72
N GLU A 33 -0.73 2.20 16.74
CA GLU A 33 -0.77 0.79 17.15
C GLU A 33 -1.16 -0.09 15.97
N CYS A 34 -0.53 -1.26 15.84
CA CYS A 34 -0.88 -2.15 14.73
C CYS A 34 -2.41 -2.41 14.67
N PRO A 35 -3.06 -2.16 13.52
CA PRO A 35 -4.50 -2.35 13.36
C PRO A 35 -4.92 -3.81 13.20
N PHE A 36 -3.97 -4.72 12.93
CA PHE A 36 -4.20 -6.15 12.76
C PHE A 36 -4.09 -6.88 14.10
N ARG A 37 -4.97 -6.54 15.05
CA ARG A 37 -5.12 -7.22 16.34
C ARG A 37 -6.47 -7.92 16.43
N GLY A 38 -6.53 -8.98 17.22
CA GLY A 38 -7.81 -9.58 17.62
C GLY A 38 -8.28 -10.78 16.77
N GLY A 39 -7.51 -11.25 15.79
CA GLY A 39 -7.71 -12.59 15.20
C GLY A 39 -7.38 -12.71 13.70
N PRO A 40 -6.52 -13.66 13.28
CA PRO A 40 -6.30 -14.02 11.87
C PRO A 40 -7.18 -15.18 11.36
N PRO A 41 -7.22 -15.39 10.02
CA PRO A 41 -6.50 -14.61 9.02
C PRO A 41 -7.39 -13.57 8.33
N PHE A 42 -6.91 -12.32 8.31
CA PHE A 42 -7.39 -11.33 7.35
C PHE A 42 -6.94 -11.76 5.96
N THR A 43 -7.77 -11.50 4.96
CA THR A 43 -7.45 -11.82 3.57
C THR A 43 -7.20 -10.56 2.77
N PHE A 44 -6.33 -10.66 1.77
CA PHE A 44 -6.07 -9.60 0.82
C PHE A 44 -5.86 -10.15 -0.58
N THR A 45 -6.07 -9.30 -1.56
CA THR A 45 -5.81 -9.54 -2.98
C THR A 45 -4.72 -8.57 -3.44
N TYR A 46 -4.04 -8.90 -4.53
CA TYR A 46 -2.95 -8.07 -5.03
C TYR A 46 -2.85 -8.12 -6.56
N ASN A 47 -2.23 -7.09 -7.14
CA ASN A 47 -2.00 -6.98 -8.57
C ASN A 47 -0.54 -6.57 -8.84
N ARG A 48 0.15 -7.34 -9.68
CA ARG A 48 1.55 -7.08 -10.10
C ARG A 48 1.66 -6.47 -11.50
N GLY A 49 0.55 -6.06 -12.09
CA GLY A 49 0.44 -5.55 -13.47
C GLY A 49 -0.14 -6.55 -14.47
N SER A 50 -0.35 -7.81 -14.08
CA SER A 50 -0.91 -8.88 -14.94
C SER A 50 -2.37 -9.24 -14.63
N GLY A 51 -3.00 -8.55 -13.67
CA GLY A 51 -4.37 -8.81 -13.24
C GLY A 51 -4.48 -8.95 -11.72
N GLU A 52 -5.71 -8.87 -11.22
CA GLU A 52 -5.99 -9.02 -9.79
C GLU A 52 -5.94 -10.50 -9.38
N CYS A 53 -5.05 -10.86 -8.47
CA CYS A 53 -4.97 -12.18 -7.88
C CYS A 53 -5.88 -12.26 -6.65
N SER A 54 -7.06 -12.87 -6.83
CA SER A 54 -8.10 -12.98 -5.81
C SER A 54 -8.42 -14.40 -5.35
N SER A 55 -7.98 -15.42 -6.09
CA SER A 55 -8.30 -16.83 -5.80
C SER A 55 -7.11 -17.76 -6.06
N PRO A 56 -6.57 -18.43 -5.02
CA PRO A 56 -6.94 -18.30 -3.61
C PRO A 56 -6.50 -16.95 -3.01
N PRO A 57 -7.24 -16.41 -2.03
CA PRO A 57 -6.87 -15.15 -1.39
C PRO A 57 -5.57 -15.28 -0.60
N SER A 58 -4.76 -14.21 -0.60
CA SER A 58 -3.56 -14.11 0.24
C SER A 58 -3.95 -13.78 1.69
N MET A 59 -3.10 -14.10 2.65
CA MET A 59 -3.41 -13.97 4.08
C MET A 59 -2.49 -12.98 4.78
N VAL A 60 -3.03 -12.25 5.75
CA VAL A 60 -2.27 -11.41 6.67
C VAL A 60 -2.39 -12.01 8.07
N ASP A 61 -1.24 -12.26 8.69
CA ASP A 61 -1.21 -12.67 10.09
C ASP A 61 -1.42 -11.45 11.00
N SER A 62 -2.06 -11.69 12.16
CA SER A 62 -2.09 -10.68 13.22
C SER A 62 -0.67 -10.20 13.55
N CYS A 63 -0.54 -8.93 13.92
CA CYS A 63 0.75 -8.36 14.26
C CYS A 63 1.45 -9.14 15.39
N THR A 64 2.68 -9.56 15.11
CA THR A 64 3.55 -10.24 16.07
C THR A 64 4.28 -9.24 16.98
N ASP A 65 4.39 -8.00 16.52
CA ASP A 65 4.94 -6.82 17.19
C ASP A 65 4.19 -5.58 16.69
N GLU A 66 4.16 -4.50 17.47
CA GLU A 66 3.47 -3.22 17.19
C GLU A 66 3.78 -2.65 15.80
N SER A 67 4.98 -2.95 15.29
CA SER A 67 5.52 -2.43 14.03
C SER A 67 5.72 -3.48 12.95
N ARG A 68 5.32 -4.75 13.17
CA ARG A 68 5.62 -5.85 12.26
C ARG A 68 4.35 -6.54 11.77
N LEU A 69 4.18 -6.55 10.46
CA LEU A 69 3.11 -7.25 9.74
C LEU A 69 3.71 -8.36 8.87
N LEU A 70 3.08 -9.54 8.87
CA LEU A 70 3.47 -10.65 8.00
C LEU A 70 2.38 -10.89 6.95
N LEU A 71 2.76 -10.69 5.68
CA LEU A 71 1.93 -10.96 4.51
C LEU A 71 2.32 -12.30 3.89
N ARG A 72 1.35 -13.20 3.73
CA ARG A 72 1.50 -14.51 3.09
C ARG A 72 0.81 -14.51 1.73
N TYR A 73 1.61 -14.36 0.69
CA TYR A 73 1.12 -14.35 -0.69
C TYR A 73 0.78 -15.77 -1.15
N GLN A 74 -0.31 -15.86 -1.89
CA GLN A 74 -0.67 -17.05 -2.66
C GLN A 74 -0.54 -16.74 -4.16
N ALA A 75 -0.14 -17.75 -4.93
CA ALA A 75 -0.18 -17.67 -6.39
C ALA A 75 -1.60 -17.96 -6.88
N CYS A 76 -2.07 -17.21 -7.88
CA CYS A 76 -3.36 -17.46 -8.52
C CYS A 76 -3.12 -18.28 -9.80
N PRO A 77 -3.77 -19.46 -9.95
CA PRO A 77 -3.58 -20.31 -11.11
C PRO A 77 -3.86 -19.60 -12.45
N ASP A 78 -4.81 -18.67 -12.43
CA ASP A 78 -5.30 -17.99 -13.62
C ASP A 78 -4.55 -16.69 -13.94
N ILE A 79 -3.63 -16.23 -13.07
CA ILE A 79 -2.90 -14.97 -13.23
C ILE A 79 -1.39 -15.25 -13.40
N PRO A 80 -0.84 -15.13 -14.62
CA PRO A 80 0.57 -15.34 -14.87
C PRO A 80 1.46 -14.38 -14.08
N GLY A 81 2.63 -14.86 -13.65
CA GLY A 81 3.60 -14.08 -12.86
C GLY A 81 3.24 -13.96 -11.38
N THR A 82 2.27 -14.75 -10.90
CA THR A 82 1.96 -14.87 -9.47
C THR A 82 2.63 -16.08 -8.82
N GLU A 83 3.17 -17.00 -9.63
CA GLU A 83 3.94 -18.15 -9.20
C GLU A 83 5.28 -17.76 -8.54
N SER A 84 5.77 -18.64 -7.66
CA SER A 84 7.12 -18.51 -7.09
C SER A 84 8.15 -19.01 -8.10
N THR A 85 9.13 -18.17 -8.42
CA THR A 85 10.30 -18.52 -9.26
C THR A 85 11.41 -19.16 -8.45
#